data_AF-A0AAD5D4B6-F1
#
_entry.id   AF-A0AAD5D4B6-F1
#
_cell.length_a   1.000
_cell.length_b   1.000
_cell.length_c   1.000
_cell.angle_alpha   90.00
_cell.angle_beta   90.00
_cell.angle_gamma   90.00
#
_symmetry.space_group_name_H-M   'P 1'
#
loop_
_entity.id
_entity.type
_entity.pdbx_description
1 polymer ?
#
loop_
_entity_poly.entity_id
_entity_poly.type
_entity_poly.pdbx_seq_one_letter_code
_entity_poly.pdbx_strand_id
1 'polypeptide(L)'
;MILRDSVSEILRLIQMNFYDFFNFVVRFSFANIIQLCHLAKSSVSAKWCSSCTAQNLIFNLESAKDIAIKMKLTCLSENHNISLDFRSVSEEPAFLELCSQLERTYAFIHDKHEPTGDMKKLLMDDLLDMGLGKLLSTIVCNPENLATLIDDTLQNLVISHKI
;
A
#
# COMPACT_ATOMS: atom_id res chain seq x y z
N MET A 1 3.02 17.67 -20.51
CA MET A 1 2.17 18.82 -20.12
C MET A 1 0.76 18.38 -19.76
N ILE A 2 0.10 17.54 -20.57
CA ILE A 2 -1.31 17.10 -20.39
C ILE A 2 -1.58 16.31 -19.08
N LEU A 3 -0.60 15.57 -18.54
CA LEU A 3 -0.77 14.78 -17.30
C LEU A 3 -0.64 15.59 -16.00
N ARG A 4 -0.09 16.81 -16.06
CA ARG A 4 0.06 17.70 -14.89
C ARG A 4 -1.29 18.27 -14.47
N ASP A 5 -2.17 18.47 -15.45
CA ASP A 5 -3.48 19.07 -15.25
C ASP A 5 -4.44 18.07 -14.59
N SER A 6 -4.37 16.78 -14.93
CA SER A 6 -5.36 15.79 -14.47
C SER A 6 -5.36 15.55 -12.95
N VAL A 7 -4.19 15.42 -12.32
CA VAL A 7 -4.13 15.17 -10.85
C VAL A 7 -4.53 16.42 -10.08
N SER A 8 -3.98 17.58 -10.45
CA SER A 8 -4.33 18.85 -9.80
C SER A 8 -5.81 19.21 -9.98
N GLU A 9 -6.43 18.84 -11.10
CA GLU A 9 -7.85 19.07 -11.35
C GLU A 9 -8.75 18.11 -10.57
N ILE A 10 -8.38 16.84 -10.46
CA ILE A 10 -9.05 15.89 -9.55
C ILE A 10 -8.99 16.39 -8.11
N LEU A 11 -7.83 16.82 -7.63
CA LEU A 11 -7.65 17.37 -6.28
C LEU A 11 -8.55 18.57 -6.00
N ARG A 12 -8.71 19.46 -6.99
CA ARG A 12 -9.65 20.59 -6.90
C ARG A 12 -11.11 20.13 -6.83
N LEU A 13 -11.49 19.11 -7.58
CA LEU A 13 -12.85 18.57 -7.59
C LEU A 13 -13.21 17.87 -6.27
N ILE A 14 -12.26 17.15 -5.67
CA ILE A 14 -12.48 16.46 -4.38
C ILE A 14 -12.10 17.32 -3.16
N GLN A 15 -11.74 18.59 -3.37
CA GLN A 15 -11.30 19.54 -2.34
C GLN A 15 -10.17 19.01 -1.43
N MET A 16 -9.30 18.17 -1.98
CA MET A 16 -8.18 17.60 -1.26
C MET A 16 -6.91 18.33 -1.67
N ASN A 17 -6.13 18.82 -0.69
CA ASN A 17 -4.83 19.37 -1.01
C ASN A 17 -3.84 18.22 -1.35
N PHE A 18 -2.70 18.58 -1.92
CA PHE A 18 -1.70 17.61 -2.33
C PHE A 18 -1.16 16.77 -1.16
N TYR A 19 -1.03 17.38 0.01
CA TYR A 19 -0.54 16.73 1.23
C TYR A 19 -1.50 15.64 1.72
N ASP A 20 -2.79 15.96 1.79
CA ASP A 20 -3.84 15.01 2.17
C ASP A 20 -3.91 13.87 1.16
N PHE A 21 -3.79 14.18 -0.13
CA PHE A 21 -3.75 13.15 -1.16
C PHE A 21 -2.51 12.26 -1.05
N PHE A 22 -1.34 12.84 -0.80
CA PHE A 22 -0.13 12.04 -0.58
C PHE A 22 -0.28 11.12 0.63
N ASN A 23 -0.79 11.63 1.76
CA ASN A 23 -1.08 10.82 2.94
C ASN A 23 -2.04 9.67 2.63
N PHE A 24 -3.09 9.95 1.85
CA PHE A 24 -4.02 8.93 1.39
C PHE A 24 -3.31 7.86 0.55
N VAL A 25 -2.49 8.25 -0.43
CA VAL A 25 -1.74 7.31 -1.28
C VAL A 25 -0.78 6.45 -0.47
N VAL A 26 -0.10 7.02 0.54
CA VAL A 26 0.79 6.26 1.44
C VAL A 26 0.00 5.24 2.25
N ARG A 27 -1.08 5.66 2.92
CA ARG A 27 -1.94 4.77 3.72
C ARG A 27 -2.57 3.68 2.85
N PHE A 28 -3.05 4.04 1.67
CA PHE A 28 -3.58 3.07 0.70
C PHE A 28 -2.50 2.06 0.29
N SER A 29 -1.27 2.50 0.03
CA SER A 29 -0.15 1.61 -0.29
C SER A 29 0.17 0.65 0.86
N PHE A 30 0.22 1.13 2.11
CA PHE A 30 0.42 0.28 3.28
C PHE A 30 -0.66 -0.78 3.41
N ALA A 31 -1.93 -0.42 3.22
CA ALA A 31 -3.04 -1.37 3.25
C ALA A 31 -2.90 -2.45 2.16
N ASN A 32 -2.56 -2.05 0.93
CA ASN A 32 -2.33 -3.02 -0.16
C ASN A 32 -1.13 -3.93 0.13
N ILE A 33 -0.04 -3.42 0.72
CA ILE A 33 1.12 -4.21 1.13
C ILE A 33 0.72 -5.25 2.19
N ILE A 34 0.03 -4.84 3.25
CA ILE A 34 -0.43 -5.75 4.32
C ILE A 34 -1.26 -6.89 3.75
N GLN A 35 -2.21 -6.56 2.87
CA GLN A 35 -3.06 -7.55 2.20
C GLN A 35 -2.27 -8.52 1.33
N LEU A 36 -1.29 -7.99 0.59
CA LEU A 36 -0.44 -8.80 -0.27
C LEU A 36 0.42 -9.76 0.56
N CYS A 37 0.95 -9.29 1.69
CA CYS A 37 1.69 -10.12 2.65
C CYS A 37 0.80 -11.22 3.22
N HIS A 38 -0.42 -10.89 3.63
CA HIS A 38 -1.38 -11.87 4.16
C HIS A 38 -1.71 -12.97 3.13
N LEU A 39 -1.93 -12.58 1.87
CA LEU A 39 -2.15 -13.53 0.78
C LEU A 39 -0.93 -14.42 0.52
N ALA A 40 0.27 -13.85 0.54
CA ALA A 40 1.50 -14.60 0.36
C ALA A 40 1.68 -15.63 1.48
N LYS A 41 1.50 -15.23 2.75
CA LYS A 41 1.61 -16.11 3.93
C LYS A 41 0.57 -17.22 3.98
N SER A 42 -0.69 -16.90 3.66
CA SER A 42 -1.79 -17.87 3.70
C SER A 42 -1.76 -18.88 2.55
N SER A 43 -0.95 -18.63 1.52
CA SER A 43 -0.86 -19.51 0.36
C SER A 43 0.11 -20.68 0.60
N VAL A 44 -0.40 -21.90 0.41
CA VAL A 44 0.41 -23.13 0.45
C VAL A 44 1.24 -23.31 -0.85
N SER A 45 0.99 -22.49 -1.88
CA SER A 45 1.62 -22.63 -3.19
C SER A 45 2.28 -21.34 -3.65
N ALA A 46 3.42 -21.47 -4.34
CA ALA A 46 4.15 -20.36 -4.97
C ALA A 46 3.37 -19.59 -6.07
N LYS A 47 2.09 -19.92 -6.31
CA LYS A 47 1.23 -19.28 -7.32
C LYS A 47 0.30 -18.20 -6.74
N TRP A 48 0.45 -17.79 -5.49
CA TRP A 48 -0.42 -16.76 -4.90
C TRP A 48 -0.45 -15.45 -5.71
N CYS A 49 0.67 -15.11 -6.34
CA CYS A 49 0.83 -13.94 -7.20
C CYS A 49 -0.04 -14.00 -8.46
N SER A 50 -0.52 -15.18 -8.86
CA SER A 50 -1.45 -15.36 -9.98
C SER A 50 -2.92 -15.28 -9.57
N SER A 51 -3.22 -15.08 -8.29
CA SER A 51 -4.61 -14.83 -7.87
C SER A 51 -5.04 -13.45 -8.35
N CYS A 52 -6.30 -13.32 -8.78
CA CYS A 52 -6.83 -12.03 -9.23
C CYS A 52 -6.75 -10.95 -8.12
N THR A 53 -6.87 -11.35 -6.86
CA THR A 53 -6.66 -10.44 -5.72
C THR A 53 -5.22 -9.93 -5.66
N ALA A 54 -4.21 -10.81 -5.74
CA ALA A 54 -2.81 -10.40 -5.72
C ALA A 54 -2.47 -9.49 -6.91
N GLN A 55 -2.98 -9.80 -8.10
CA GLN A 55 -2.78 -8.98 -9.29
C GLN A 55 -3.35 -7.56 -9.13
N ASN A 56 -4.56 -7.43 -8.58
CA ASN A 56 -5.15 -6.12 -8.32
C ASN A 56 -4.38 -5.32 -7.26
N LEU A 57 -3.93 -5.98 -6.19
CA LEU A 57 -3.09 -5.35 -5.16
C LEU A 57 -1.74 -4.87 -5.73
N ILE A 58 -1.08 -5.70 -6.55
CA ILE A 58 0.18 -5.33 -7.22
C ILE A 58 -0.06 -4.14 -8.16
N PHE A 59 -1.12 -4.21 -8.97
CA PHE A 59 -1.48 -3.12 -9.88
C PHE A 59 -1.74 -1.79 -9.15
N ASN A 60 -2.42 -1.84 -8.00
CA ASN A 60 -2.63 -0.67 -7.16
C ASN A 60 -1.31 -0.09 -6.63
N LEU A 61 -0.37 -0.94 -6.23
CA LEU A 61 0.95 -0.53 -5.76
C LEU A 61 1.78 0.10 -6.89
N GLU A 62 1.80 -0.52 -8.07
CA GLU A 62 2.46 0.05 -9.25
C GLU A 62 1.85 1.40 -9.64
N SER A 63 0.52 1.52 -9.60
CA SER A 63 -0.19 2.77 -9.84
C SER A 63 0.15 3.83 -8.80
N ALA A 64 0.21 3.47 -7.51
CA ALA A 64 0.59 4.37 -6.43
C ALA A 64 2.04 4.85 -6.59
N LYS A 65 2.96 3.98 -7.02
CA LYS A 65 4.34 4.34 -7.36
C LYS A 65 4.38 5.36 -8.50
N ASP A 66 3.64 5.12 -9.58
CA ASP A 66 3.58 6.04 -10.72
C ASP A 66 3.03 7.41 -10.32
N ILE A 67 2.01 7.43 -9.45
CA ILE A 67 1.48 8.66 -8.86
C ILE A 67 2.57 9.35 -8.04
N ALA A 68 3.27 8.64 -7.15
CA ALA A 68 4.34 9.19 -6.33
C ALA A 68 5.48 9.81 -7.16
N ILE A 69 5.89 9.14 -8.24
CA ILE A 69 6.91 9.67 -9.16
C ILE A 69 6.42 10.97 -9.84
N LYS A 70 5.15 11.03 -10.27
CA LYS A 70 4.57 12.26 -10.86
C LYS A 70 4.44 13.39 -9.83
N MET A 71 4.13 13.04 -8.59
CA MET A 71 4.07 13.95 -7.45
C MET A 71 5.42 14.63 -7.20
N LYS A 72 6.54 13.88 -7.26
CA LYS A 72 7.90 14.42 -7.19
C LYS A 72 8.16 15.53 -8.22
N LEU A 73 7.71 15.34 -9.46
CA LEU A 73 7.91 16.31 -10.56
C LEU A 73 7.03 17.57 -10.43
N THR A 74 5.98 17.52 -9.62
CA THR A 74 4.97 18.58 -9.55
C THR A 74 5.13 19.46 -8.31
N CYS A 75 5.68 18.93 -7.21
CA CYS A 75 5.66 19.57 -5.89
C CYS A 75 7.04 19.88 -5.30
N LEU A 76 8.00 20.31 -6.14
CA LEU A 76 9.40 20.59 -5.77
C LEU A 76 9.64 21.70 -4.72
N SER A 77 8.61 22.33 -4.14
CA SER A 77 8.77 23.59 -3.37
C SER A 77 8.18 23.59 -1.97
N GLU A 78 7.37 22.60 -1.59
CA GLU A 78 6.62 22.65 -0.34
C GLU A 78 7.19 21.65 0.66
N ASN A 79 8.17 22.11 1.44
CA ASN A 79 8.71 21.41 2.61
C ASN A 79 7.63 21.28 3.69
N HIS A 80 6.69 20.36 3.49
CA HIS A 80 5.79 19.92 4.53
C HIS A 80 6.48 18.78 5.26
N ASN A 81 6.47 18.81 6.59
CA ASN A 81 6.99 17.74 7.45
C ASN A 81 6.05 16.52 7.38
N ILE A 82 5.93 15.90 6.20
CA ILE A 82 5.25 14.62 6.08
C ILE A 82 6.19 13.57 6.66
N SER A 83 5.69 12.80 7.62
CA SER A 83 6.42 11.69 8.21
C SER A 83 5.39 10.66 8.65
N LEU A 84 5.08 9.73 7.75
CA LEU A 84 4.20 8.61 8.05
C LEU A 84 5.05 7.40 8.43
N ASP A 85 5.10 7.13 9.72
CA ASP A 85 5.70 5.93 10.28
C ASP A 85 4.73 4.75 10.15
N PHE A 86 5.17 3.66 9.53
CA PHE A 86 4.32 2.50 9.26
C PHE A 86 3.72 1.91 10.53
N ARG A 87 4.54 1.76 11.59
CA ARG A 87 4.08 1.19 12.86
C ARG A 87 2.99 2.06 13.48
N SER A 88 3.21 3.36 13.56
CA SER A 88 2.24 4.32 14.09
C SER A 88 0.93 4.27 13.30
N VAL A 89 1.00 4.28 11.97
CA VAL A 89 -0.18 4.20 11.09
C VAL A 89 -0.92 2.87 11.27
N SER A 90 -0.20 1.76 11.43
CA SER A 90 -0.79 0.43 11.57
C SER A 90 -1.62 0.24 12.84
N GLU A 91 -1.39 1.07 13.86
CA GLU A 91 -2.14 1.07 15.12
C GLU A 91 -3.37 1.98 15.07
N GLU A 92 -3.52 2.82 14.04
CA GLU A 92 -4.63 3.76 13.94
C GLU A 92 -5.96 3.05 13.60
N PRO A 93 -7.05 3.29 14.36
CA PRO A 93 -8.34 2.66 14.08
C PRO A 93 -8.88 2.91 12.66
N ALA A 94 -8.69 4.11 12.13
CA ALA A 94 -9.12 4.46 10.77
C ALA A 94 -8.35 3.68 9.69
N PHE A 95 -7.07 3.39 9.94
CA PHE A 95 -6.26 2.58 9.04
C PHE A 95 -6.65 1.09 9.12
N LEU A 96 -6.90 0.57 10.31
CA LEU A 96 -7.41 -0.78 10.48
C LEU A 96 -8.77 -0.98 9.78
N GLU A 97 -9.64 0.02 9.85
CA GLU A 97 -10.91 0.04 9.12
C GLU A 97 -10.67 0.05 7.60
N LEU A 98 -9.73 0.86 7.10
CA LEU A 98 -9.35 0.84 5.69
C LEU A 98 -8.90 -0.56 5.21
N CYS A 99 -8.05 -1.23 5.99
CA CYS A 99 -7.61 -2.58 5.68
C CYS A 99 -8.79 -3.56 5.61
N SER A 100 -9.66 -3.55 6.62
CA SER A 100 -10.88 -4.37 6.69
C SER A 100 -11.81 -4.15 5.49
N GLN A 101 -12.04 -2.88 5.13
CA GLN A 101 -12.89 -2.55 3.98
C GLN A 101 -12.26 -2.97 2.65
N LEU A 102 -10.94 -2.85 2.51
CA LEU A 102 -10.22 -3.32 1.33
C LEU A 102 -10.33 -4.84 1.17
N GLU A 103 -10.23 -5.59 2.27
CA GLU A 103 -10.42 -7.04 2.27
C GLU A 103 -11.81 -7.43 1.79
N ARG A 104 -12.84 -6.83 2.40
CA ARG A 104 -14.25 -7.06 2.05
C ARG A 104 -14.52 -6.74 0.59
N THR A 105 -13.94 -5.65 0.10
CA THR A 105 -14.07 -5.24 -1.30
C THR A 105 -13.51 -6.32 -2.24
N TYR A 106 -12.34 -6.87 -1.95
CA TYR A 106 -11.78 -7.94 -2.77
C TYR A 106 -12.49 -9.28 -2.61
N ALA A 107 -12.95 -9.63 -1.41
CA ALA A 107 -13.79 -10.80 -1.19
C ALA A 107 -15.05 -10.73 -2.06
N PHE A 108 -15.70 -9.56 -2.07
CA PHE A 108 -16.88 -9.30 -2.89
C PHE A 108 -16.59 -9.38 -4.40
N ILE A 109 -15.53 -8.70 -4.88
CA ILE A 109 -15.18 -8.70 -6.31
C ILE A 109 -14.90 -10.11 -6.84
N HIS A 110 -14.29 -10.97 -6.01
CA HIS A 110 -13.88 -12.31 -6.40
C HIS A 110 -14.85 -13.41 -5.94
N ASP A 111 -16.08 -13.02 -5.59
CA ASP A 111 -17.19 -13.91 -5.20
C ASP A 111 -16.82 -14.90 -4.07
N LYS A 112 -15.92 -14.48 -3.18
CA LYS A 112 -15.59 -15.21 -1.95
C LYS A 112 -16.64 -14.82 -0.90
N HIS A 113 -17.55 -15.75 -0.63
CA HIS A 113 -18.69 -15.54 0.27
C HIS A 113 -18.34 -15.23 1.73
N GLU A 114 -17.10 -15.45 2.17
CA GLU A 114 -16.66 -15.13 3.53
C GLU A 114 -15.28 -14.46 3.53
N PRO A 115 -15.11 -13.34 4.28
CA PRO A 115 -13.79 -12.82 4.62
C PRO A 115 -12.99 -13.93 5.32
N THR A 116 -11.79 -14.20 4.83
CA THR A 116 -10.93 -15.26 5.37
C THR A 116 -10.27 -14.79 6.66
N GLY A 117 -11.04 -14.82 7.75
CA GLY A 117 -10.54 -14.66 9.11
C GLY A 117 -10.32 -13.22 9.56
N ASP A 118 -10.34 -13.04 10.88
CA ASP A 118 -10.01 -11.78 11.54
C ASP A 118 -8.64 -11.27 11.05
N MET A 119 -8.62 -10.29 10.14
CA MET A 119 -7.42 -9.54 9.76
C MET A 119 -6.84 -8.71 10.93
N LYS A 120 -7.40 -8.90 12.13
CA LYS A 120 -6.94 -8.34 13.39
C LYS A 120 -5.53 -8.79 13.80
N LYS A 121 -4.90 -9.72 13.10
CA LYS A 121 -3.49 -10.05 13.31
C LYS A 121 -2.83 -10.51 12.00
N LEU A 122 -2.48 -9.58 11.13
CA LEU A 122 -1.08 -9.63 10.68
C LEU A 122 -0.29 -9.02 11.84
N LEU A 123 0.11 -9.87 12.78
CA LEU A 123 0.94 -9.43 13.90
C LEU A 123 2.23 -8.83 13.33
N MET A 124 2.78 -7.85 14.03
CA MET A 124 4.15 -7.38 13.74
C MET A 124 5.13 -8.56 13.62
N ASP A 125 4.89 -9.63 14.40
CA ASP A 125 5.61 -10.90 14.35
C ASP A 125 5.50 -11.59 12.97
N ASP A 126 4.33 -11.54 12.32
CA ASP A 126 4.13 -12.14 10.99
C ASP A 126 4.92 -11.41 9.89
N LEU A 127 5.07 -10.08 10.03
CA LEU A 127 5.90 -9.29 9.13
C LEU A 127 7.39 -9.57 9.36
N LEU A 128 7.79 -9.80 10.61
CA LEU A 128 9.16 -10.21 10.94
C LEU A 128 9.49 -11.60 10.37
N ASP A 129 8.60 -12.57 10.53
CA ASP A 129 8.75 -13.93 10.00
C ASP A 129 8.90 -13.95 8.47
N MET A 130 8.26 -13.00 7.77
CA MET A 130 8.37 -12.85 6.31
C MET A 130 9.65 -12.14 5.86
N GLY A 131 10.52 -11.73 6.78
CA GLY A 131 11.71 -10.93 6.49
C GLY A 131 11.40 -9.45 6.18
N LEU A 132 10.17 -9.00 6.43
CA LEU A 132 9.72 -7.62 6.20
C LEU A 132 9.88 -6.73 7.44
N GLY A 133 10.81 -7.06 8.34
CA GLY A 133 11.12 -6.23 9.51
C GLY A 133 11.47 -4.78 9.17
N LYS A 134 12.05 -4.54 7.98
CA LYS A 134 12.32 -3.19 7.46
C LYS A 134 11.04 -2.36 7.27
N LEU A 135 9.91 -2.99 6.93
CA LEU A 135 8.61 -2.31 6.81
C LEU A 135 8.20 -1.69 8.15
N LEU A 136 8.47 -2.37 9.26
CA LEU A 136 8.10 -1.91 10.61
C LEU A 136 8.84 -0.66 11.08
N SER A 137 10.02 -0.41 10.53
CA SER A 137 10.81 0.79 10.80
C SER A 137 10.75 1.79 9.63
N THR A 138 9.87 1.58 8.66
CA THR A 138 9.77 2.47 7.50
C THR A 138 9.01 3.74 7.85
N ILE A 139 9.64 4.86 7.53
CA ILE A 139 9.05 6.19 7.57
C ILE A 139 8.99 6.70 6.13
N VAL A 140 7.81 7.07 5.67
CA VAL A 140 7.60 7.70 4.36
C VAL A 140 7.45 9.19 4.55
N CYS A 141 8.47 9.94 4.13
CA CYS A 141 8.49 11.39 4.27
C CYS A 141 8.25 12.15 2.95
N ASN A 142 8.36 11.46 1.82
CA ASN A 142 8.22 12.07 0.51
C ASN A 142 7.84 11.01 -0.55
N PRO A 143 7.42 11.44 -1.75
CA PRO A 143 7.02 10.50 -2.79
C PRO A 143 8.11 9.52 -3.26
N GLU A 144 9.38 9.90 -3.17
CA GLU A 144 10.50 9.02 -3.51
C GLU A 144 10.66 7.89 -2.49
N ASN A 145 10.51 8.17 -1.19
CA ASN A 145 10.48 7.14 -0.16
C ASN A 145 9.34 6.14 -0.38
N LEU A 146 8.16 6.62 -0.79
CA LEU A 146 7.04 5.73 -1.11
C LEU A 146 7.35 4.83 -2.32
N ALA A 147 7.88 5.41 -3.40
CA ALA A 147 8.23 4.64 -4.60
C ALA A 147 9.26 3.54 -4.29
N THR A 148 10.33 3.88 -3.56
CA THR A 148 11.36 2.92 -3.13
C THR A 148 10.78 1.83 -2.22
N LEU A 149 9.90 2.19 -1.28
CA LEU A 149 9.25 1.20 -0.42
C LEU A 149 8.46 0.18 -1.24
N ILE A 150 7.71 0.64 -2.24
CA ILE A 150 6.89 -0.25 -3.09
C ILE A 150 7.80 -1.21 -3.87
N ASP A 151 8.87 -0.70 -4.49
CA ASP A 151 9.82 -1.53 -5.23
C ASP A 151 10.52 -2.55 -4.32
N ASP A 152 11.02 -2.13 -3.15
CA ASP A 152 11.65 -3.00 -2.16
C ASP A 152 10.70 -4.12 -1.70
N THR A 153 9.44 -3.77 -1.42
CA THR A 153 8.44 -4.72 -0.92
C THR A 153 8.09 -5.76 -1.98
N LEU A 154 7.83 -5.33 -3.22
CA LEU A 154 7.50 -6.25 -4.31
C LEU A 154 8.68 -7.18 -4.63
N GLN A 155 9.91 -6.66 -4.62
CA GLN A 155 11.11 -7.49 -4.82
C GLN A 155 11.27 -8.53 -3.71
N ASN A 156 11.13 -8.13 -2.44
CA ASN A 156 11.25 -9.05 -1.31
C ASN A 156 10.17 -10.14 -1.34
N LEU A 157 8.92 -9.80 -1.64
CA LEU A 157 7.84 -10.79 -1.75
C LEU A 157 8.07 -11.80 -2.88
N VAL A 158 8.66 -11.38 -4.00
CA VAL A 158 9.02 -12.27 -5.11
C VAL A 158 10.21 -13.18 -4.76
N ILE A 159 11.19 -12.67 -4.01
CA ILE A 159 12.38 -13.43 -3.61
C ILE A 159 12.04 -14.45 -2.52
N SER A 160 11.27 -14.07 -1.50
CA SER A 160 10.92 -14.94 -0.36
C SER A 160 10.06 -16.16 -0.73
N HIS A 161 9.51 -16.22 -1.95
CA HIS A 161 8.69 -17.35 -2.44
C HIS A 161 9.33 -18.12 -3.61
N LYS A 162 10.60 -17.83 -3.93
CA LYS A 162 11.41 -18.59 -4.90
C LYS A 162 12.34 -19.63 -4.25
N ILE A 163 12.38 -19.71 -2.92
CA ILE A 163 13.22 -20.63 -2.14
C ILE A 163 12.38 -21.80 -1.64
#